data_AF-A0A6S6SBK3-F1
#
_entry.id   AF-A0A6S6SBK3-F1
#
_cell.length_a   1.000
_cell.length_b   1.000
_cell.length_c   1.000
_cell.angle_alpha   90.00
_cell.angle_beta   90.00
_cell.angle_gamma   90.00
#
_symmetry.space_group_name_H-M   'P 1'
#
loop_
_entity.id
_entity.type
_entity.pdbx_description
1 polymer ?
#
loop_
_entity_poly.entity_id
_entity_poly.type
_entity_poly.pdbx_seq_one_letter_code
_entity_poly.pdbx_strand_id
1 'polypeptide(L)'
;MAKKDDNYTFPWGFHLGDLCKDNGRMPLYTPSNDGGFCLLYDKVSEKKVDTMLESLCLELLTNMPHESLKVNLFDFGKKKFYNLSPLQYMHIYQVSYNPKMISSHFEELEKLIISRHKEILCCNRQTINEHNEKSKIKMNYQLVMLNLDNFPNEDIDLRRINNFLESALQAGVYVIPFGYQEMKNSTNQGVQAILKHFKNINITNNEFEITKDIFEFTELLADHDFEALDLNKDALLQETLTGADLESYMDADNIKLETDTKVK
;
A
#
# COMPACT_ATOMS: atom_id res chain seq x y z
N MET A 1 -7.64 -2.56 32.55
CA MET A 1 -6.73 -2.55 31.38
C MET A 1 -6.57 -1.10 30.95
N ALA A 2 -5.37 -0.54 31.08
CA ALA A 2 -5.10 0.80 30.58
C ALA A 2 -5.32 0.79 29.07
N LYS A 3 -6.18 1.67 28.55
CA LYS A 3 -6.24 1.92 27.10
C LYS A 3 -4.83 2.35 26.71
N LYS A 4 -4.10 1.52 25.97
CA LYS A 4 -3.04 2.06 25.13
C LYS A 4 -3.75 3.10 24.27
N ASP A 5 -3.30 4.36 24.34
CA ASP A 5 -3.59 5.28 23.26
C ASP A 5 -2.89 4.67 22.05
N ASP A 6 -3.61 3.82 21.32
CA ASP A 6 -3.10 3.19 20.11
C ASP A 6 -2.77 4.33 19.16
N ASN A 7 -1.50 4.41 18.77
CA ASN A 7 -1.04 5.43 17.87
C ASN A 7 -1.71 5.22 16.51
N TYR A 8 -2.76 5.99 16.23
CA TYR A 8 -3.55 5.90 15.00
C TYR A 8 -2.93 6.72 13.86
N THR A 9 -1.67 7.12 13.97
CA THR A 9 -0.93 7.76 12.87
C THR A 9 -0.41 6.71 11.91
N PHE A 10 -0.39 7.02 10.62
CA PHE A 10 0.35 6.20 9.68
C PHE A 10 1.85 6.18 10.04
N PRO A 11 2.57 5.05 9.84
CA PRO A 11 4.01 4.99 10.09
C PRO A 11 4.80 6.09 9.37
N TRP A 12 5.93 6.48 9.94
CA TRP A 12 6.78 7.56 9.43
C TRP A 12 7.47 7.22 8.09
N GLY A 13 7.51 5.94 7.72
CA GLY A 13 8.10 5.48 6.46
C GLY A 13 7.67 4.08 6.07
N PHE A 14 7.96 3.72 4.83
CA PHE A 14 7.81 2.37 4.30
C PHE A 14 9.15 1.65 4.41
N HIS A 15 9.15 0.50 5.09
CA HIS A 15 10.34 -0.32 5.26
C HIS A 15 10.66 -1.01 3.93
N LEU A 16 11.81 -0.72 3.35
CA LEU A 16 12.23 -1.32 2.08
C LEU A 16 13.05 -2.60 2.28
N GLY A 17 13.71 -2.73 3.43
CA GLY A 17 14.61 -3.82 3.78
C GLY A 17 15.69 -3.35 4.75
N ASP A 18 16.70 -4.17 4.98
CA ASP A 18 17.79 -3.90 5.92
C ASP A 18 19.12 -3.68 5.19
N LEU A 19 19.93 -2.75 5.71
CA LEU A 19 21.36 -2.69 5.44
C LEU A 19 22.09 -3.59 6.42
N CYS A 20 22.77 -4.60 5.88
CA CYS A 20 23.42 -5.67 6.62
C CYS A 20 24.94 -5.54 6.54
N LYS A 21 25.59 -5.60 7.71
CA LYS A 21 27.06 -5.69 7.83
C LYS A 21 27.42 -6.51 9.07
N ASP A 22 28.20 -7.57 8.88
CA ASP A 22 28.51 -8.55 9.92
C ASP A 22 27.23 -9.07 10.61
N ASN A 23 27.05 -8.78 11.90
CA ASN A 23 25.84 -9.11 12.67
C ASN A 23 24.92 -7.89 12.88
N GLY A 24 25.26 -6.74 12.30
CA GLY A 24 24.48 -5.51 12.36
C GLY A 24 23.43 -5.46 11.26
N ARG A 25 22.22 -5.01 11.62
CA ARG A 25 21.14 -4.72 10.70
C ARG A 25 20.61 -3.33 10.97
N MET A 26 20.46 -2.54 9.92
CA MET A 26 19.88 -1.20 9.99
C MET A 26 18.72 -1.10 9.00
N PRO A 27 17.48 -0.90 9.47
CA PRO A 27 16.34 -0.85 8.58
C PRO A 27 16.37 0.41 7.72
N LEU A 28 16.08 0.24 6.44
CA LEU A 28 16.03 1.29 5.44
C LEU A 28 14.58 1.62 5.14
N TYR A 29 14.22 2.88 5.36
CA TYR A 29 12.87 3.39 5.12
C TYR A 29 12.87 4.48 4.05
N THR A 30 11.84 4.50 3.22
CA THR A 30 11.45 5.70 2.45
C THR A 30 10.37 6.47 3.21
N PRO A 31 10.43 7.81 3.31
CA PRO A 31 9.52 8.56 4.15
C PRO A 31 8.07 8.52 3.63
N SER A 32 7.10 8.37 4.54
CA SER A 32 5.68 8.34 4.17
C SER A 32 5.14 9.69 3.71
N ASN A 33 5.85 10.78 4.01
CA ASN A 33 5.57 12.13 3.51
C ASN A 33 5.70 12.27 1.99
N ASP A 34 6.29 11.29 1.30
CA ASP A 34 6.32 11.24 -0.16
C ASP A 34 5.00 10.67 -0.75
N GLY A 35 4.05 10.25 0.10
CA GLY A 35 2.80 9.60 -0.34
C GLY A 35 2.98 8.17 -0.84
N GLY A 36 4.22 7.72 -0.98
CA GLY A 36 4.60 6.39 -1.45
C GLY A 36 5.85 6.46 -2.33
N PHE A 37 6.07 5.41 -3.12
CA PHE A 37 7.24 5.25 -3.98
C PHE A 37 6.90 4.31 -5.14
N CYS A 38 7.64 4.39 -6.24
CA CYS A 38 7.44 3.53 -7.40
C CYS A 38 8.54 2.48 -7.52
N LEU A 39 8.16 1.22 -7.76
CA LEU A 39 9.08 0.11 -8.02
C LEU A 39 9.10 -0.23 -9.51
N LEU A 40 10.28 -0.13 -10.13
CA LEU A 40 10.47 -0.43 -11.55
C LEU A 40 11.49 -1.55 -11.72
N TYR A 41 11.05 -2.71 -12.19
CA TYR A 41 11.88 -3.92 -12.16
C TYR A 41 12.02 -4.61 -13.52
N ASP A 42 13.10 -5.36 -13.69
CA ASP A 42 13.21 -6.30 -14.80
C ASP A 42 12.45 -7.61 -14.54
N LYS A 43 12.21 -8.40 -15.59
CA LYS A 43 11.45 -9.66 -15.46
C LYS A 43 12.06 -10.66 -14.47
N VAL A 44 13.39 -10.65 -14.31
CA VAL A 44 14.09 -11.57 -13.39
C VAL A 44 13.80 -11.21 -11.93
N SER A 45 13.54 -9.93 -11.67
CA SER A 45 13.32 -9.38 -10.33
C SER A 45 11.85 -9.40 -9.88
N GLU A 46 10.90 -9.76 -10.77
CA GLU A 46 9.45 -9.73 -10.49
C GLU A 46 9.08 -10.45 -9.19
N LYS A 47 9.59 -11.67 -8.99
CA LYS A 47 9.30 -12.46 -7.77
C LYS A 47 9.83 -11.79 -6.50
N LYS A 48 11.00 -11.15 -6.56
CA LYS A 48 11.60 -10.46 -5.42
C LYS A 48 10.78 -9.23 -5.04
N VAL A 49 10.31 -8.48 -6.04
CA VAL A 49 9.42 -7.33 -5.86
C VAL A 49 8.07 -7.75 -5.29
N ASP A 50 7.42 -8.77 -5.86
CA ASP A 50 6.14 -9.29 -5.34
C ASP A 50 6.29 -9.73 -3.87
N THR A 51 7.41 -10.36 -3.51
CA THR A 51 7.71 -10.80 -2.14
C THR A 51 7.87 -9.62 -1.18
N MET A 52 8.57 -8.57 -1.60
CA MET A 52 8.80 -7.36 -0.82
C MET A 52 7.52 -6.55 -0.63
N LEU A 53 6.71 -6.36 -1.68
CA LEU A 53 5.40 -5.70 -1.59
C LEU A 53 4.45 -6.43 -0.64
N GLU A 54 4.40 -7.76 -0.71
CA GLU A 54 3.57 -8.56 0.19
C GLU A 54 4.00 -8.42 1.65
N SER A 55 5.32 -8.48 1.91
CA SER A 55 5.90 -8.33 3.25
C SER A 55 5.63 -6.94 3.81
N LEU A 56 5.80 -5.89 2.99
CA LEU A 56 5.53 -4.50 3.38
C LEU A 56 4.05 -4.30 3.74
N CYS A 57 3.13 -4.83 2.93
CA CYS A 57 1.69 -4.72 3.23
C CYS A 57 1.34 -5.37 4.57
N LEU A 58 1.84 -6.58 4.82
CA LEU A 58 1.59 -7.30 6.05
C LEU A 58 2.23 -6.60 7.27
N GLU A 59 3.45 -6.10 7.13
CA GLU A 59 4.12 -5.34 8.19
C GLU A 59 3.37 -4.04 8.53
N LEU A 60 2.86 -3.32 7.54
CA LEU A 60 2.03 -2.14 7.78
C LEU A 60 0.73 -2.51 8.49
N LEU A 61 0.08 -3.60 8.08
CA LEU A 61 -1.16 -4.08 8.69
C LEU A 61 -0.96 -4.50 10.15
N THR A 62 0.16 -5.13 10.50
CA THR A 62 0.45 -5.54 11.89
C THR A 62 0.84 -4.38 12.78
N ASN A 63 1.55 -3.38 12.24
CA ASN A 63 2.01 -2.22 13.02
C ASN A 63 0.94 -1.12 13.20
N MET A 64 -0.19 -1.22 12.51
CA MET A 64 -1.28 -0.26 12.59
C MET A 64 -2.45 -0.82 13.41
N PRO A 65 -3.26 0.04 14.06
CA PRO A 65 -4.46 -0.42 14.76
C PRO A 65 -5.39 -1.24 13.85
N HIS A 66 -6.11 -2.21 14.42
CA HIS A 66 -6.97 -3.08 13.62
C HIS A 66 -7.97 -2.30 12.75
N GLU A 67 -8.19 -2.76 11.52
CA GLU A 67 -9.05 -2.12 10.49
C GLU A 67 -8.69 -0.66 10.13
N SER A 68 -7.60 -0.12 10.68
CA SER A 68 -7.19 1.25 10.40
C SER A 68 -6.53 1.41 9.05
N LEU A 69 -6.09 0.33 8.40
CA LEU A 69 -5.52 0.35 7.06
C LEU A 69 -6.32 -0.59 6.15
N LYS A 70 -6.67 -0.09 4.96
CA LYS A 70 -7.18 -0.91 3.86
C LYS A 70 -6.19 -0.93 2.72
N VAL A 71 -5.99 -2.11 2.13
CA VAL A 71 -5.07 -2.34 1.01
C VAL A 71 -5.90 -2.59 -0.25
N ASN A 72 -5.66 -1.79 -1.29
CA ASN A 72 -6.33 -1.85 -2.57
C ASN A 72 -5.29 -2.21 -3.64
N LEU A 73 -5.46 -3.33 -4.32
CA LEU A 73 -4.63 -3.73 -5.46
C LEU A 73 -5.35 -3.48 -6.77
N PHE A 74 -4.74 -2.69 -7.64
CA PHE A 74 -5.18 -2.51 -9.02
C PHE A 74 -4.27 -3.35 -9.91
N ASP A 75 -4.70 -4.58 -10.17
CA ASP A 75 -3.95 -5.55 -10.95
C ASP A 75 -4.90 -6.58 -11.58
N PHE A 76 -4.97 -6.59 -12.91
CA PHE A 76 -5.71 -7.60 -13.67
C PHE A 76 -4.81 -8.72 -14.23
N GLY A 77 -3.59 -8.82 -13.74
CA GLY A 77 -2.65 -9.89 -14.03
C GLY A 77 -2.96 -11.19 -13.30
N LYS A 78 -1.94 -12.05 -13.17
CA LYS A 78 -2.05 -13.30 -12.40
C LYS A 78 -2.16 -12.98 -10.91
N LYS A 79 -2.80 -13.87 -10.14
CA LYS A 79 -2.78 -13.78 -8.67
C LYS A 79 -1.34 -13.91 -8.16
N LYS A 80 -0.85 -12.90 -7.43
CA LYS A 80 0.53 -12.81 -6.93
C LYS A 80 0.64 -12.82 -5.41
N PHE A 81 -0.25 -12.10 -4.72
CA PHE A 81 -0.21 -11.94 -3.26
C PHE A 81 -1.13 -12.94 -2.54
N TYR A 82 -0.62 -14.15 -2.33
CA TYR A 82 -1.36 -15.25 -1.72
C TYR A 82 -1.60 -15.05 -0.21
N ASN A 83 -0.64 -14.46 0.51
CA ASN A 83 -0.74 -14.22 1.96
C ASN A 83 -1.68 -13.06 2.29
N LEU A 84 -1.93 -12.15 1.35
CA LEU A 84 -2.96 -11.13 1.49
C LEU A 84 -4.36 -11.66 1.20
N SER A 85 -4.50 -12.76 0.45
CA SER A 85 -5.80 -13.26 -0.01
C SER A 85 -6.82 -13.57 1.11
N PRO A 86 -6.46 -14.07 2.30
CA PRO A 86 -7.41 -14.29 3.39
C PRO A 86 -8.04 -12.98 3.90
N LEU A 87 -7.35 -11.85 3.77
CA LEU A 87 -7.81 -10.53 4.22
C LEU A 87 -8.94 -9.96 3.33
N GLN A 88 -9.26 -10.58 2.20
CA GLN A 88 -10.38 -10.18 1.35
C GLN A 88 -11.73 -10.41 2.03
N TYR A 89 -11.86 -11.51 2.79
CA TYR A 89 -13.09 -11.84 3.52
C TYR A 89 -13.44 -10.80 4.60
N MET A 90 -12.42 -10.10 5.10
CA MET A 90 -12.56 -9.03 6.10
C MET A 90 -12.65 -7.63 5.47
N HIS A 91 -12.63 -7.53 4.14
CA HIS A 91 -12.59 -6.26 3.40
C HIS A 91 -11.40 -5.35 3.77
N ILE A 92 -10.32 -5.93 4.31
CA ILE A 92 -9.05 -5.25 4.57
C ILE A 92 -8.24 -5.19 3.28
N TYR A 93 -8.29 -6.24 2.45
CA TYR A 93 -7.63 -6.31 1.16
C TYR A 93 -8.66 -6.40 0.03
N GLN A 94 -8.54 -5.57 -1.01
CA GLN A 94 -9.43 -5.55 -2.16
C GLN A 94 -8.64 -5.60 -3.46
N VAL A 95 -9.14 -6.33 -4.46
CA VAL A 95 -8.46 -6.48 -5.76
C VAL A 95 -9.38 -6.04 -6.90
N SER A 96 -8.90 -5.10 -7.70
CA SER A 96 -9.52 -4.65 -8.95
C SER A 96 -8.84 -5.35 -10.12
N TYR A 97 -9.52 -6.35 -10.68
CA TYR A 97 -8.94 -7.26 -11.69
C TYR A 97 -9.50 -7.03 -13.11
N ASN A 98 -10.14 -5.89 -13.38
CA ASN A 98 -10.48 -5.48 -14.74
C ASN A 98 -10.63 -3.95 -14.83
N PRO A 99 -10.60 -3.37 -16.04
CA PRO A 99 -10.68 -1.91 -16.22
C PRO A 99 -11.93 -1.25 -15.60
N LYS A 100 -13.08 -1.91 -15.63
CA LYS A 100 -14.32 -1.39 -15.03
C LYS A 100 -14.23 -1.30 -13.51
N MET A 101 -13.68 -2.33 -12.87
CA MET A 101 -13.46 -2.33 -11.41
C MET A 101 -12.43 -1.30 -11.00
N ILE A 102 -11.32 -1.18 -11.74
CA ILE A 102 -10.30 -0.16 -11.48
C ILE A 102 -10.93 1.24 -11.56
N SER A 103 -11.68 1.53 -12.62
CA SER A 103 -12.34 2.82 -12.80
C SER A 103 -13.35 3.11 -11.67
N SER A 104 -14.16 2.13 -11.29
CA SER A 104 -15.12 2.25 -10.18
C SER A 104 -14.43 2.51 -8.84
N HIS A 105 -13.42 1.71 -8.48
CA HIS A 105 -12.70 1.91 -7.22
C HIS A 105 -11.88 3.21 -7.23
N PHE A 106 -11.34 3.63 -8.37
CA PHE A 106 -10.68 4.93 -8.48
C PHE A 106 -11.66 6.07 -8.17
N GLU A 107 -12.88 6.03 -8.71
CA GLU A 107 -13.94 6.99 -8.39
C GLU A 107 -14.34 6.98 -6.91
N GLU A 108 -14.37 5.81 -6.28
CA GLU A 108 -14.63 5.69 -4.84
C GLU A 108 -13.53 6.32 -4.00
N LEU A 109 -12.27 6.10 -4.37
CA LEU A 109 -11.13 6.75 -3.72
C LEU A 109 -11.15 8.28 -3.91
N GLU A 110 -11.49 8.78 -5.10
CA GLU A 110 -11.67 10.22 -5.32
C GLU A 110 -12.77 10.80 -4.42
N LYS A 111 -13.93 10.13 -4.33
CA LYS A 111 -15.03 10.55 -3.45
C LYS A 111 -14.61 10.54 -1.98
N LEU A 112 -13.83 9.54 -1.57
CA LEU A 112 -13.25 9.44 -0.23
C LEU A 112 -12.32 10.62 0.06
N ILE A 113 -11.38 10.91 -0.84
CA ILE A 113 -10.44 12.03 -0.74
C ILE A 113 -11.20 13.36 -0.60
N ILE A 114 -12.18 13.60 -1.48
CA ILE A 114 -13.00 14.83 -1.44
C ILE A 114 -13.77 14.94 -0.11
N SER A 115 -14.36 13.84 0.36
CA SER A 115 -15.08 13.81 1.63
C SER A 115 -14.17 14.14 2.82
N ARG A 116 -12.96 13.55 2.84
CA ARG A 116 -11.96 13.77 3.89
C ARG A 116 -11.45 15.19 3.90
N HIS A 117 -11.14 15.77 2.73
CA HIS A 117 -10.73 17.17 2.65
C HIS A 117 -11.79 18.11 3.23
N LYS A 118 -13.08 17.86 2.96
CA LYS A 118 -14.17 18.66 3.58
C LYS A 118 -14.18 18.55 5.11
N GLU A 119 -14.01 17.36 5.65
CA GLU A 119 -14.00 17.12 7.10
C GLU A 119 -12.75 17.72 7.78
N ILE A 120 -11.58 17.50 7.19
CA ILE A 120 -10.28 18.01 7.64
C ILE A 120 -10.27 19.54 7.64
N LEU A 121 -10.75 20.17 6.57
CA LEU A 121 -10.89 21.63 6.45
C LEU A 121 -11.86 22.21 7.49
N CYS A 122 -13.00 21.54 7.75
CA CYS A 122 -13.96 21.95 8.78
C CYS A 122 -13.30 22.04 10.16
N CYS A 123 -12.35 21.14 10.43
CA CYS A 123 -11.66 21.04 11.72
C CYS A 123 -10.35 21.86 11.79
N ASN A 124 -10.00 22.65 10.76
CA ASN A 124 -8.72 23.38 10.63
C ASN A 124 -7.50 22.47 10.84
N ARG A 125 -7.53 21.29 10.23
CA ARG A 125 -6.43 20.31 10.23
C ARG A 125 -5.82 20.27 8.83
N GLN A 126 -4.54 19.94 8.71
CA GLN A 126 -3.87 19.89 7.41
C GLN A 126 -3.78 18.48 6.82
N THR A 127 -3.81 17.46 7.67
CA THR A 127 -3.65 16.06 7.25
C THR A 127 -4.57 15.12 8.03
N ILE A 128 -4.79 13.93 7.48
CA ILE A 128 -5.47 12.85 8.19
C ILE A 128 -4.73 12.41 9.46
N ASN A 129 -3.38 12.52 9.51
CA ASN A 129 -2.60 12.16 10.68
C ASN A 129 -2.94 13.11 11.83
N GLU A 130 -2.95 14.42 11.57
CA GLU A 130 -3.39 15.42 12.55
C GLU A 130 -4.85 15.21 12.98
N HIS A 131 -5.72 14.80 12.04
CA HIS A 131 -7.10 14.44 12.34
C HIS A 131 -7.17 13.25 13.28
N ASN A 132 -6.45 12.18 12.96
CA ASN A 132 -6.46 10.96 13.74
C ASN A 132 -5.79 11.11 15.09
N GLU A 133 -4.82 12.00 15.27
CA GLU A 133 -4.29 12.31 16.60
C GLU A 133 -5.33 13.03 17.48
N LYS A 134 -6.00 14.05 16.92
CA LYS A 134 -6.84 14.97 17.70
C LYS A 134 -8.32 14.57 17.77
N SER A 135 -8.81 13.75 16.85
CA SER A 135 -10.21 13.31 16.79
C SER A 135 -10.49 12.15 17.74
N LYS A 136 -11.72 12.08 18.26
CA LYS A 136 -12.27 10.84 18.84
C LYS A 136 -12.71 9.85 17.77
N ILE A 137 -13.15 10.35 16.61
CA ILE A 137 -13.57 9.55 15.46
C ILE A 137 -12.39 9.46 14.50
N LYS A 138 -11.74 8.30 14.48
CA LYS A 138 -10.59 8.04 13.62
C LYS A 138 -11.06 7.67 12.21
N MET A 139 -10.26 8.03 11.22
CA MET A 139 -10.45 7.68 9.82
C MET A 139 -9.39 6.67 9.41
N ASN A 140 -9.79 5.60 8.73
CA ASN A 140 -8.85 4.62 8.20
C ASN A 140 -7.95 5.19 7.09
N TYR A 141 -6.79 4.60 6.88
CA TYR A 141 -5.87 4.86 5.79
C TYR A 141 -6.15 3.91 4.63
N GLN A 142 -5.72 4.31 3.44
CA GLN A 142 -5.75 3.48 2.23
C GLN A 142 -4.32 3.31 1.73
N LEU A 143 -3.92 2.08 1.42
CA LEU A 143 -2.72 1.77 0.66
C LEU A 143 -3.17 1.27 -0.71
N VAL A 144 -2.72 1.90 -1.79
CA VAL A 144 -3.08 1.55 -3.16
C VAL A 144 -1.84 0.99 -3.86
N MET A 145 -1.82 -0.32 -4.08
CA MET A 145 -0.83 -0.98 -4.93
C MET A 145 -1.30 -0.90 -6.39
N LEU A 146 -0.52 -0.23 -7.24
CA LEU A 146 -0.93 0.09 -8.60
C LEU A 146 -0.02 -0.56 -9.63
N ASN A 147 -0.48 -1.63 -10.29
CA ASN A 147 0.27 -2.25 -11.36
C ASN A 147 0.21 -1.35 -12.61
N LEU A 148 1.34 -0.73 -12.98
CA LEU A 148 1.47 0.22 -14.08
C LEU A 148 1.25 -0.43 -15.45
N ASP A 149 1.63 -1.71 -15.61
CA ASP A 149 1.37 -2.47 -16.82
C ASP A 149 -0.13 -2.62 -17.11
N ASN A 150 -0.92 -2.57 -16.04
CA ASN A 150 -2.37 -2.75 -16.04
C ASN A 150 -3.12 -1.44 -15.77
N PHE A 151 -2.44 -0.29 -15.85
CA PHE A 151 -3.11 0.99 -15.64
C PHE A 151 -3.99 1.34 -16.84
N PRO A 152 -5.26 1.74 -16.65
CA PRO A 152 -6.16 2.02 -17.77
C PRO A 152 -5.69 3.26 -18.54
N ASN A 153 -5.43 3.11 -19.84
CA ASN A 153 -4.96 4.20 -20.69
C ASN A 153 -6.07 5.18 -21.10
N GLU A 154 -7.35 4.76 -21.12
CA GLU A 154 -8.44 5.52 -21.75
C GLU A 154 -9.60 5.86 -20.80
N ASP A 155 -9.68 5.23 -19.64
CA ASP A 155 -10.86 5.37 -18.75
C ASP A 155 -10.72 6.52 -17.73
N ILE A 156 -9.51 6.98 -17.45
CA ILE A 156 -9.23 8.00 -16.42
C ILE A 156 -8.48 9.17 -17.04
N ASP A 157 -9.14 10.33 -17.06
CA ASP A 157 -8.57 11.59 -17.55
C ASP A 157 -7.32 11.99 -16.76
N LEU A 158 -6.29 12.49 -17.46
CA LEU A 158 -5.01 12.89 -16.86
C LEU A 158 -5.16 13.93 -15.73
N ARG A 159 -6.12 14.86 -15.85
CA ARG A 159 -6.41 15.84 -14.79
C ARG A 159 -6.89 15.15 -13.52
N ARG A 160 -7.71 14.11 -13.64
CA ARG A 160 -8.18 13.33 -12.48
C ARG A 160 -7.02 12.60 -11.81
N ILE A 161 -6.11 12.03 -12.59
CA ILE A 161 -4.90 11.38 -12.08
C ILE A 161 -4.05 12.38 -11.30
N ASN A 162 -3.74 13.54 -11.87
CA ASN A 162 -2.95 14.57 -11.19
C ASN A 162 -3.62 15.05 -9.89
N ASN A 163 -4.93 15.36 -9.94
CA ASN A 163 -5.67 15.77 -8.75
C ASN A 163 -5.67 14.69 -7.66
N PHE A 164 -5.81 13.42 -8.06
CA PHE A 164 -5.74 12.28 -7.15
C PHE A 164 -4.37 12.23 -6.47
N LEU A 165 -3.28 12.23 -7.24
CA LEU A 165 -1.91 12.16 -6.72
C LEU A 165 -1.59 13.32 -5.78
N GLU A 166 -1.95 14.55 -6.14
CA GLU A 166 -1.71 15.75 -5.33
C GLU A 166 -2.50 15.76 -4.02
N SER A 167 -3.67 15.13 -3.99
CA SER A 167 -4.60 15.19 -2.83
C SER A 167 -4.56 13.95 -1.94
N ALA A 168 -4.00 12.84 -2.43
CA ALA A 168 -4.06 11.51 -1.82
C ALA A 168 -3.43 11.48 -0.42
N LEU A 169 -2.17 11.92 -0.30
CA LEU A 169 -1.41 11.86 0.95
C LEU A 169 -2.12 12.57 2.11
N GLN A 170 -2.56 13.82 1.89
CA GLN A 170 -3.23 14.60 2.93
C GLN A 170 -4.53 13.95 3.40
N ALA A 171 -5.21 13.22 2.50
CA ALA A 171 -6.41 12.46 2.78
C ALA A 171 -6.13 11.03 3.27
N GLY A 172 -4.88 10.63 3.51
CA GLY A 172 -4.52 9.31 4.03
C GLY A 172 -4.57 8.18 3.02
N VAL A 173 -4.40 8.52 1.74
CA VAL A 173 -4.26 7.55 0.66
C VAL A 173 -2.79 7.53 0.24
N TYR A 174 -2.13 6.41 0.47
CA TYR A 174 -0.77 6.14 0.07
C TYR A 174 -0.76 5.25 -1.17
N VAL A 175 0.18 5.46 -2.08
CA VAL A 175 0.18 4.77 -3.39
C VAL A 175 1.56 4.19 -3.64
N ILE A 176 1.61 2.90 -3.98
CA ILE A 176 2.82 2.21 -4.39
C ILE A 176 2.60 1.70 -5.82
N PRO A 177 2.99 2.49 -6.84
CA PRO A 177 3.00 2.00 -8.20
C PRO A 177 4.14 1.02 -8.43
N PHE A 178 3.89 -0.02 -9.21
CA PHE A 178 4.91 -1.00 -9.57
C PHE A 178 4.71 -1.48 -10.99
N GLY A 179 5.78 -1.86 -11.67
CA GLY A 179 5.71 -2.41 -13.02
C GLY A 179 7.08 -2.61 -13.63
N TYR A 180 7.12 -3.03 -14.89
CA TYR A 180 8.40 -3.23 -15.55
C TYR A 180 9.12 -1.91 -15.87
N GLN A 181 10.46 -1.95 -15.95
CA GLN A 181 11.29 -0.78 -16.28
C GLN A 181 10.92 -0.14 -17.63
N GLU A 182 10.37 -0.90 -18.57
CA GLU A 182 9.84 -0.43 -19.85
C GLU A 182 8.77 0.65 -19.68
N MET A 183 8.08 0.70 -18.52
CA MET A 183 7.07 1.72 -18.22
C MET A 183 7.62 3.15 -18.24
N LYS A 184 8.94 3.33 -18.04
CA LYS A 184 9.59 4.65 -18.19
C LYS A 184 9.37 5.27 -19.57
N ASN A 185 9.23 4.43 -20.60
CA ASN A 185 9.00 4.85 -21.98
C ASN A 185 7.52 4.71 -22.41
N SER A 186 6.60 4.54 -21.46
CA SER A 186 5.18 4.38 -21.75
C SER A 186 4.61 5.61 -22.45
N THR A 187 3.78 5.39 -23.47
CA THR A 187 3.01 6.45 -24.15
C THR A 187 1.78 6.88 -23.34
N ASN A 188 1.42 6.15 -22.28
CA ASN A 188 0.33 6.53 -21.40
C ASN A 188 0.75 7.73 -20.53
N GLN A 189 0.11 8.87 -20.76
CA GLN A 189 0.35 10.11 -20.01
C GLN A 189 0.04 9.98 -18.52
N GLY A 190 -0.93 9.17 -18.13
CA GLY A 190 -1.25 8.85 -16.74
C GLY A 190 -0.14 8.08 -16.05
N VAL A 191 0.41 7.05 -16.70
CA VAL A 191 1.61 6.34 -16.21
C VAL A 191 2.78 7.31 -16.05
N GLN A 192 3.03 8.16 -17.05
CA GLN A 192 4.09 9.18 -16.96
C GLN A 192 3.89 10.18 -15.82
N ALA A 193 2.65 10.59 -15.55
CA ALA A 193 2.33 11.44 -14.41
C ALA A 193 2.62 10.76 -13.08
N ILE A 194 2.23 9.49 -12.93
CA ILE A 194 2.51 8.67 -11.74
C ILE A 194 4.03 8.52 -11.54
N LEU A 195 4.78 8.15 -12.59
CA LEU A 195 6.24 7.99 -12.56
C LEU A 195 6.99 9.28 -12.21
N LYS A 196 6.44 10.45 -12.59
CA LYS A 196 7.02 11.75 -12.27
C LYS A 196 6.71 12.18 -10.84
N HIS A 197 5.56 11.76 -10.30
CA HIS A 197 5.12 12.14 -8.96
C HIS A 197 5.89 11.38 -7.88
N PHE A 198 6.13 10.08 -8.08
CA PHE A 198 6.81 9.24 -7.08
C PHE A 198 8.30 9.10 -7.35
N LYS A 199 9.08 8.91 -6.27
CA LYS A 199 10.47 8.48 -6.38
C LYS A 199 10.53 7.07 -6.94
N ASN A 200 11.37 6.87 -7.96
CA ASN A 200 11.50 5.60 -8.66
C ASN A 200 12.68 4.79 -8.10
N ILE A 201 12.39 3.60 -7.60
CA ILE A 201 13.38 2.60 -7.18
C ILE A 201 13.49 1.57 -8.30
N ASN A 202 14.65 1.49 -8.93
CA ASN A 202 14.87 0.51 -9.99
C ASN A 202 15.40 -0.80 -9.40
N ILE A 203 14.94 -1.94 -9.92
CA ILE A 203 15.44 -3.26 -9.54
C ILE A 203 15.90 -3.99 -10.80
N THR A 204 17.18 -4.31 -10.87
CA THR A 204 17.79 -5.01 -12.02
C THR A 204 18.59 -6.20 -11.50
N ASN A 205 18.38 -7.38 -12.08
CA ASN A 205 19.01 -8.63 -11.66
C ASN A 205 18.91 -8.89 -10.14
N ASN A 206 17.75 -8.61 -9.54
CA ASN A 206 17.48 -8.68 -8.10
C ASN A 206 18.22 -7.66 -7.23
N GLU A 207 18.95 -6.70 -7.79
CA GLU A 207 19.63 -5.64 -7.05
C GLU A 207 18.81 -4.34 -7.08
N PHE A 208 18.66 -3.71 -5.92
CA PHE A 208 17.92 -2.46 -5.78
C PHE A 208 18.86 -1.28 -5.98
N GLU A 209 18.51 -0.37 -6.88
CA GLU A 209 19.20 0.88 -7.09
C GLU A 209 18.79 1.88 -6.00
N ILE A 210 19.50 1.85 -4.87
CA ILE A 210 19.29 2.79 -3.76
C ILE A 210 20.05 4.08 -4.04
N THR A 211 19.34 5.13 -4.43
CA THR A 211 19.90 6.46 -4.71
C THR A 211 19.77 7.38 -3.49
N LYS A 212 20.44 8.54 -3.53
CA LYS A 212 20.32 9.58 -2.49
C LYS A 212 18.91 10.09 -2.28
N ASP A 213 18.09 10.07 -3.33
CA ASP A 213 16.70 10.49 -3.25
C ASP A 213 15.85 9.51 -2.42
N ILE A 214 16.25 8.23 -2.40
CA ILE A 214 15.61 7.16 -1.62
C ILE A 214 16.18 7.09 -0.21
N PHE A 215 17.51 7.17 -0.08
CA PHE A 215 18.22 7.06 1.19
C PHE A 215 19.41 8.02 1.21
N GLU A 216 19.35 9.03 2.08
CA GLU A 216 20.33 10.13 2.10
C GLU A 216 21.77 9.65 2.34
N PHE A 217 21.95 8.61 3.17
CA PHE A 217 23.24 8.07 3.59
C PHE A 217 23.78 6.98 2.65
N THR A 218 23.74 7.21 1.33
CA THR A 218 24.23 6.25 0.32
C THR A 218 25.67 5.78 0.53
N GLU A 219 26.50 6.53 1.25
CA GLU A 219 27.85 6.13 1.63
C GLU A 219 27.89 4.83 2.45
N LEU A 220 26.81 4.51 3.17
CA LEU A 220 26.69 3.25 3.91
C LEU A 220 26.51 2.04 2.98
N LEU A 221 26.11 2.25 1.72
CA LEU A 221 26.02 1.19 0.72
C LEU A 221 27.41 0.74 0.22
N ALA A 222 28.48 1.46 0.58
CA ALA A 222 29.84 1.07 0.22
C ALA A 222 30.36 -0.08 1.10
N ASP A 223 29.80 -0.26 2.30
CA ASP A 223 30.24 -1.23 3.29
C ASP A 223 29.12 -2.08 3.90
N HIS A 224 27.87 -1.88 3.47
CA HIS A 224 26.71 -2.70 3.83
C HIS A 224 26.04 -3.26 2.59
N ASP A 225 25.56 -4.50 2.70
CA ASP A 225 24.73 -5.14 1.68
C ASP A 225 23.25 -4.84 1.96
N PHE A 226 22.49 -4.49 0.92
CA PHE A 226 21.04 -4.28 1.05
C PHE A 226 20.28 -5.60 0.87
N GLU A 227 19.58 -6.02 1.92
CA GLU A 227 18.63 -7.13 1.91
C GLU A 227 17.20 -6.58 1.83
N ALA A 228 16.54 -6.77 0.69
CA ALA A 228 15.15 -6.36 0.50
C ALA A 228 14.21 -7.07 1.50
N LEU A 229 13.14 -6.39 1.88
CA LEU A 229 12.17 -6.90 2.84
C LEU A 229 11.61 -8.27 2.42
N ASP A 230 11.85 -9.28 3.25
CA ASP A 230 11.28 -10.63 3.12
C ASP A 230 11.00 -11.18 4.52
N LEU A 231 9.80 -10.89 5.02
CA LEU A 231 9.41 -11.22 6.38
C LEU A 231 8.66 -12.56 6.44
N ASN A 232 8.50 -13.10 7.65
CA ASN A 232 7.65 -14.27 7.86
C ASN A 232 6.16 -13.89 7.71
N LYS A 233 5.67 -13.98 6.47
CA LYS A 233 4.32 -13.57 6.08
C LYS A 233 3.22 -14.35 6.79
N ASP A 234 3.45 -15.64 7.07
CA ASP A 234 2.49 -16.46 7.82
C ASP A 234 2.32 -15.92 9.24
N ALA A 235 3.43 -15.58 9.91
CA ALA A 235 3.39 -15.01 11.25
C ALA A 235 2.70 -13.64 11.27
N LEU A 236 3.02 -12.76 10.31
CA LEU A 236 2.40 -11.43 10.20
C LEU A 236 0.89 -11.52 9.87
N LEU A 237 0.49 -12.47 9.03
CA LEU A 237 -0.91 -12.72 8.74
C LEU A 237 -1.65 -13.18 10.01
N GLN A 238 -1.08 -14.11 10.77
CA GLN A 238 -1.68 -14.56 12.03
C GLN A 238 -1.81 -13.40 13.03
N GLU A 239 -0.81 -12.55 13.14
CA GLU A 239 -0.88 -11.35 13.99
C GLU A 239 -1.98 -10.39 13.53
N THR A 240 -2.07 -10.13 12.22
CA THR A 240 -3.13 -9.29 11.62
C THR A 240 -4.51 -9.85 11.93
N LEU A 241 -4.69 -11.18 11.81
CA LEU A 241 -5.95 -11.86 12.09
C LEU A 241 -6.27 -11.93 13.59
N THR A 242 -5.27 -12.05 14.46
CA THR A 242 -5.47 -12.10 15.92
C THR A 242 -5.78 -10.73 16.50
N GLY A 243 -5.30 -9.66 15.85
CA GLY A 243 -5.71 -8.28 16.14
C GLY A 243 -7.14 -7.98 15.70
N ALA A 244 -7.70 -8.81 14.82
CA ALA A 244 -9.13 -8.79 14.52
C ALA A 244 -9.90 -9.41 15.66
N ASP A 245 -11.04 -8.82 15.97
CA ASP A 245 -11.99 -9.41 16.91
C ASP A 245 -12.62 -10.66 16.27
N LEU A 246 -11.84 -11.75 16.18
CA LEU A 246 -12.20 -13.03 15.60
C LEU A 246 -13.48 -13.58 16.26
N GLU A 247 -13.76 -13.21 17.51
CA GLU A 247 -15.01 -13.55 18.20
C GLU A 247 -16.24 -12.96 17.49
N SER A 248 -16.15 -11.74 16.93
CA SER A 248 -17.25 -11.12 16.17
C SER A 248 -17.55 -11.81 14.83
N TYR A 249 -16.53 -12.43 14.22
CA TYR A 249 -16.64 -13.16 12.95
C TYR A 249 -17.01 -14.64 13.11
N MET A 250 -16.77 -15.19 14.31
CA MET A 250 -17.19 -16.54 14.71
C MET A 250 -18.56 -16.56 15.40
N ASP A 251 -19.19 -15.39 15.59
CA ASP A 251 -20.54 -15.29 16.11
C ASP A 251 -21.53 -15.94 15.14
N ALA A 252 -22.13 -17.05 15.59
CA ALA A 252 -22.99 -17.88 14.76
C ALA A 252 -24.21 -17.10 14.22
N ASP A 253 -24.58 -16.00 14.87
CA ASP A 253 -25.66 -15.11 14.47
C ASP A 253 -25.32 -14.22 13.25
N ASN A 254 -24.03 -14.04 12.91
CA ASN A 254 -23.57 -13.27 11.74
C ASN A 254 -23.26 -14.12 10.51
N ILE A 255 -23.17 -15.45 10.66
CA ILE A 255 -22.94 -16.37 9.55
C ILE A 255 -24.26 -16.63 8.82
N LYS A 256 -24.59 -15.80 7.84
CA LYS A 256 -25.63 -16.13 6.85
C LYS A 256 -25.10 -17.22 5.92
N LEU A 257 -25.34 -18.48 6.31
CA LEU A 257 -25.20 -19.61 5.40
C LEU A 257 -26.11 -19.37 4.19
N GLU A 258 -25.54 -19.33 2.98
CA GLU A 258 -26.32 -19.34 1.75
C GLU A 258 -27.21 -20.59 1.74
N THR A 259 -28.52 -20.38 1.85
CA THR A 259 -29.49 -21.47 1.75
C THR A 259 -29.63 -21.91 0.30
N ASP A 260 -29.23 -23.15 0.04
CA ASP A 260 -29.63 -24.02 -1.07
C ASP A 260 -29.30 -23.58 -2.51
N THR A 261 -28.07 -23.86 -2.98
CA THR A 261 -27.88 -24.31 -4.37
C THR A 261 -28.22 -25.79 -4.49
N LYS A 262 -29.52 -26.12 -4.49
CA LYS A 262 -29.96 -27.40 -5.05
C LYS A 262 -29.84 -27.31 -6.57
N VAL A 263 -28.86 -28.06 -7.09
CA VAL A 263 -28.74 -28.40 -8.50
C VAL A 263 -30.05 -29.05 -8.96
N LYS A 264 -30.70 -28.48 -9.97
CA LYS A 264 -31.73 -29.15 -10.78
C LYS A 264 -31.12 -29.54 -12.11
#